data_AF-A0A7V9MF48-F1
#
_entry.id   AF-A0A7V9MF48-F1
#
_cell.length_a   1.000
_cell.length_b   1.000
_cell.length_c   1.000
_cell.angle_alpha   90.00
_cell.angle_beta   90.00
_cell.angle_gamma   90.00
#
_symmetry.space_group_name_H-M   'P 1'
#
loop_
_entity.id
_entity.type
_entity.pdbx_description
1 polymer ?
#
loop_
_entity_poly.entity_id
_entity_poly.type
_entity_poly.pdbx_seq_one_letter_code
_entity_poly.pdbx_strand_id
1 'polypeptide(L)'
;MPAMLVAAAVPAQAPASTAAVEGSTLTYVADAGESNRLSVEPLVDEREYRVSDDAAIRPGRGCRRAGPDVVCNGGGVALVVLDVGDRDDHVDGPAAFLREPLRVEMRGGEGDDVLRSGIYADNLQEGGPGNDTLAAGDSGYVLRGGDGDDRLLTSVDGVGTLDGGGGNDYLEPQGTRESINGGTGLDTLSYRLDCCQPAGPATVSLDGVANDGHNGPAGDSDNVSSDIEVITGSPLGDSLRGDAGANFFHGADGADTLAGGAGDDYLYGEAGDDQLTGGAGNDQLDGGRGDDALDSRDGDPDSVVCGPGLDSVVADPSDAVAGDCERREIAPSPMTQAEASISRPTAAGGVAGA
;
A
#
# COMPACT_ATOMS: atom_id res chain seq x y z
N MET A 1 -18.93 22.67 -66.49
CA MET A 1 -18.86 22.51 -65.03
C MET A 1 -17.39 22.60 -64.65
N PRO A 2 -16.95 23.58 -63.85
CA PRO A 2 -15.55 23.60 -63.41
C PRO A 2 -15.39 22.57 -62.28
N ALA A 3 -14.34 21.76 -62.36
CA ALA A 3 -13.96 20.85 -61.28
C ALA A 3 -13.45 21.70 -60.10
N MET A 4 -14.19 21.66 -59.00
CA MET A 4 -13.80 22.23 -57.72
C MET A 4 -12.64 21.40 -57.17
N LEU A 5 -11.43 21.96 -57.16
CA LEU A 5 -10.29 21.37 -56.49
C LEU A 5 -10.52 21.57 -54.98
N VAL A 6 -11.01 20.54 -54.31
CA VAL A 6 -11.09 20.52 -52.84
C VAL A 6 -9.66 20.36 -52.33
N ALA A 7 -9.08 21.44 -51.82
CA ALA A 7 -7.85 21.36 -51.06
C ALA A 7 -8.13 20.50 -49.81
N ALA A 8 -7.56 19.30 -49.75
CA ALA A 8 -7.53 18.53 -48.52
C ALA A 8 -6.83 19.40 -47.47
N ALA A 9 -7.54 19.73 -46.39
CA ALA A 9 -6.92 20.35 -45.23
C ALA A 9 -5.78 19.42 -44.79
N VAL A 10 -4.56 19.94 -44.78
CA VAL A 10 -3.44 19.28 -44.11
C VAL A 10 -3.90 19.10 -42.66
N PRO A 11 -3.96 17.86 -42.12
CA PRO A 11 -4.33 17.68 -40.72
C PRO A 11 -3.40 18.57 -39.89
N ALA A 12 -3.98 19.36 -38.99
CA ALA A 12 -3.19 20.14 -38.05
C ALA A 12 -2.21 19.18 -37.38
N GLN A 13 -0.91 19.46 -37.51
CA GLN A 13 0.12 18.64 -36.92
C GLN A 13 -0.15 18.58 -35.42
N ALA A 14 -0.24 17.37 -34.86
CA ALA A 14 -0.45 17.15 -33.43
C ALA A 14 0.55 17.99 -32.62
N PRO A 15 0.13 18.55 -31.47
CA PRO A 15 0.92 19.49 -30.70
C PRO A 15 2.11 18.79 -30.04
N ALA A 16 3.22 18.66 -30.77
CA ALA A 16 4.43 17.99 -30.29
C ALA A 16 4.88 18.46 -28.89
N SER A 17 5.38 17.49 -28.09
CA SER A 17 5.88 17.68 -26.73
C SER A 17 6.81 18.90 -26.62
N THR A 18 6.80 19.58 -25.48
CA THR A 18 7.59 20.80 -25.28
C THR A 18 8.40 20.74 -23.99
N ALA A 19 9.60 21.31 -24.02
CA ALA A 19 10.44 21.48 -22.83
C ALA A 19 10.92 22.93 -22.72
N ALA A 20 10.70 23.58 -21.58
CA ALA A 20 11.03 24.99 -21.37
C ALA A 20 11.54 25.25 -19.94
N VAL A 21 12.35 26.30 -19.80
CA VAL A 21 12.78 26.84 -18.51
C VAL A 21 12.21 28.24 -18.34
N GLU A 22 11.47 28.43 -17.26
CA GLU A 22 10.94 29.73 -16.82
C GLU A 22 11.31 29.98 -15.36
N GLY A 23 12.08 31.04 -15.10
CA GLY A 23 12.61 31.31 -13.76
C GLY A 23 13.52 30.17 -13.29
N SER A 24 13.11 29.52 -12.20
CA SER A 24 13.78 28.35 -11.59
C SER A 24 13.04 27.04 -11.85
N THR A 25 12.15 26.98 -12.84
CA THR A 25 11.36 25.79 -13.14
C THR A 25 11.68 25.28 -14.54
N LEU A 26 12.02 24.00 -14.65
CA LEU A 26 12.04 23.23 -15.89
C LEU A 26 10.69 22.53 -16.03
N THR A 27 10.00 22.72 -17.14
CA THR A 27 8.73 22.05 -17.43
C THR A 27 8.84 21.27 -18.71
N TYR A 28 8.43 20.01 -18.66
CA TYR A 28 8.14 19.16 -19.80
C TYR A 28 6.64 18.89 -19.85
N VAL A 29 6.06 19.00 -21.05
CA VAL A 29 4.67 18.62 -21.31
C VAL A 29 4.67 17.78 -22.59
N ALA A 30 4.16 16.55 -22.48
CA ALA A 30 4.00 15.65 -23.62
C ALA A 30 2.89 16.08 -24.60
N ASP A 31 2.91 15.49 -25.79
CA ASP A 31 1.78 15.52 -26.72
C ASP A 31 0.86 14.34 -26.40
N ALA A 32 -0.41 14.59 -26.09
CA ALA A 32 -1.41 13.59 -25.68
C ALA A 32 -1.78 12.52 -26.74
N GLY A 33 -0.97 12.35 -27.79
CA GLY A 33 -1.24 11.48 -28.94
C GLY A 33 -0.63 10.09 -28.88
N GLU A 34 0.48 9.90 -28.15
CA GLU A 34 1.30 8.68 -28.15
C GLU A 34 1.81 8.39 -26.73
N SER A 35 2.09 7.12 -26.42
CA SER A 35 2.79 6.76 -25.19
C SER A 35 4.23 7.26 -25.22
N ASN A 36 4.65 7.89 -24.14
CA ASN A 36 5.92 8.58 -23.96
C ASN A 36 6.83 7.81 -23.00
N ARG A 37 8.11 7.78 -23.33
CA ARG A 37 9.16 7.28 -22.43
C ARG A 37 10.12 8.41 -22.11
N LEU A 38 9.81 9.14 -21.06
CA LEU A 38 10.51 10.33 -20.64
C LEU A 38 11.65 10.00 -19.68
N SER A 39 12.83 10.54 -19.96
CA SER A 39 13.92 10.59 -18.99
C SER A 39 14.52 11.99 -18.88
N VAL A 40 14.82 12.40 -17.65
CA VAL A 40 15.51 13.65 -17.37
C VAL A 40 16.82 13.35 -16.66
N GLU A 41 17.93 13.82 -17.23
CA GLU A 41 19.26 13.56 -16.67
C GLU A 41 20.06 14.86 -16.55
N PRO A 42 20.71 15.12 -15.41
CA PRO A 42 21.65 16.23 -15.31
C PRO A 42 22.93 15.94 -16.11
N LEU A 43 23.41 16.94 -16.83
CA LEU A 43 24.68 16.88 -17.56
C LEU A 43 25.86 17.33 -16.69
N VAL A 44 27.08 17.13 -17.21
CA VAL A 44 28.34 17.47 -16.51
C VAL A 44 28.29 18.88 -15.94
N ASP A 45 28.63 19.01 -14.65
CA ASP A 45 28.56 20.22 -13.81
C ASP A 45 27.16 20.68 -13.36
N GLU A 46 26.08 19.92 -13.62
CA GLU A 46 24.69 20.18 -13.18
C GLU A 46 24.11 21.52 -13.69
N ARG A 47 24.79 22.14 -14.65
CA ARG A 47 24.38 23.41 -15.25
C ARG A 47 23.37 23.25 -16.37
N GLU A 48 23.13 22.04 -16.82
CA GLU A 48 22.21 21.70 -17.89
C GLU A 48 21.50 20.39 -17.59
N TYR A 49 20.25 20.29 -18.01
CA TYR A 49 19.45 19.07 -17.98
C TYR A 49 19.24 18.57 -19.41
N ARG A 50 19.44 17.29 -19.63
CA ARG A 50 19.02 16.59 -20.84
C ARG A 50 17.64 16.02 -20.59
N VAL A 51 16.71 16.34 -21.48
CA VAL A 51 15.37 15.76 -21.53
C VAL A 51 15.30 14.90 -22.78
N SER A 52 15.01 13.62 -22.59
CA SER A 52 14.90 12.61 -23.66
C SER A 52 13.50 12.02 -23.63
N ASP A 53 12.91 11.83 -24.81
CA ASP A 53 11.59 11.23 -24.99
C ASP A 53 11.58 10.53 -26.35
N ASP A 54 10.75 9.49 -26.48
CA ASP A 54 10.54 8.78 -27.73
C ASP A 54 9.76 9.66 -28.75
N ALA A 55 8.94 10.61 -28.27
CA ALA A 55 8.31 11.61 -29.12
C ALA A 55 9.21 12.81 -29.42
N ALA A 56 8.87 13.54 -30.50
CA ALA A 56 9.67 14.67 -30.95
C ALA A 56 9.49 15.91 -30.06
N ILE A 57 10.45 16.18 -29.18
CA ILE A 57 10.42 17.35 -28.30
C ILE A 57 10.77 18.66 -29.03
N ARG A 58 9.96 19.70 -28.81
CA ARG A 58 10.22 21.08 -29.23
C ARG A 58 10.90 21.87 -28.10
N PRO A 59 12.07 22.50 -28.35
CA PRO A 59 12.72 23.34 -27.35
C PRO A 59 11.97 24.66 -27.19
N GLY A 60 11.54 24.95 -25.97
CA GLY A 60 11.00 26.23 -25.53
C GLY A 60 12.08 27.19 -25.03
N ARG A 61 11.66 28.21 -24.28
CA ARG A 61 12.58 29.21 -23.70
C ARG A 61 13.62 28.50 -22.82
N GLY A 62 14.89 28.92 -22.91
CA GLY A 62 15.96 28.38 -22.06
C GLY A 62 16.48 27.00 -22.45
N CYS A 63 15.93 26.39 -23.51
CA CYS A 63 16.33 25.08 -24.01
C CYS A 63 16.81 25.12 -25.47
N ARG A 64 17.59 24.12 -25.88
CA ARG A 64 18.08 23.96 -27.26
C ARG A 64 18.00 22.50 -27.69
N ARG A 65 17.84 22.26 -28.99
CA ARG A 65 17.88 20.91 -29.54
C ARG A 65 19.30 20.33 -29.52
N ALA A 66 19.44 19.06 -29.15
CA ALA A 66 20.70 18.33 -29.10
C ALA A 66 20.51 16.90 -29.64
N GLY A 67 20.36 16.76 -30.96
CA GLY A 67 19.99 15.48 -31.56
C GLY A 67 18.49 15.19 -31.37
N PRO A 68 18.09 13.98 -30.94
CA PRO A 68 16.71 13.70 -30.55
C PRO A 68 16.32 14.43 -29.25
N ASP A 69 17.29 14.67 -28.37
CA ASP A 69 17.09 15.24 -27.04
C ASP A 69 16.92 16.77 -27.06
N VAL A 70 16.42 17.31 -25.96
CA VAL A 70 16.45 18.74 -25.64
C VAL A 70 17.34 18.98 -24.43
N VAL A 71 18.24 19.96 -24.54
CA VAL A 71 19.12 20.38 -23.44
C VAL A 71 18.69 21.75 -22.94
N CYS A 72 18.35 21.81 -21.66
CA CYS A 72 17.84 22.98 -20.97
C CYS A 72 18.90 23.55 -20.01
N ASN A 73 18.98 24.87 -19.90
CA ASN A 73 19.86 25.50 -18.91
C ASN A 73 19.36 25.19 -17.49
N GLY A 74 20.17 24.49 -16.72
CA GLY A 74 19.88 24.04 -15.36
C GLY A 74 20.37 24.96 -14.24
N GLY A 75 21.20 25.96 -14.56
CA GLY A 75 21.70 26.91 -13.56
C GLY A 75 20.57 27.66 -12.86
N GLY A 76 20.26 27.28 -11.61
CA GLY A 76 19.21 27.87 -10.78
C GLY A 76 17.83 27.22 -10.90
N VAL A 77 17.71 26.06 -11.57
CA VAL A 77 16.48 25.25 -11.52
C VAL A 77 16.34 24.64 -10.12
N ALA A 78 15.17 24.82 -9.53
CA ALA A 78 14.78 24.29 -8.22
C ALA A 78 13.55 23.36 -8.30
N LEU A 79 12.83 23.38 -9.42
CA LEU A 79 11.66 22.52 -9.67
C LEU A 79 11.71 21.96 -11.09
N VAL A 80 11.48 20.66 -11.22
CA VAL A 80 11.23 19.98 -12.49
C VAL A 80 9.78 19.49 -12.49
N VAL A 81 9.00 19.90 -13.48
CA VAL A 81 7.62 19.42 -13.68
C VAL A 81 7.58 18.59 -14.95
N LEU A 82 7.15 17.34 -14.83
CA LEU A 82 7.02 16.38 -15.93
C LEU A 82 5.53 15.98 -16.02
N ASP A 83 4.90 16.31 -17.13
CA ASP A 83 3.47 16.07 -17.38
C ASP A 83 3.36 15.26 -18.69
N VAL A 84 2.88 14.01 -18.62
CA VAL A 84 2.93 13.06 -19.74
C VAL A 84 1.57 12.80 -20.42
N GLY A 85 0.46 13.10 -19.77
CA GLY A 85 -0.83 13.30 -20.43
C GLY A 85 -1.70 12.05 -20.47
N ASP A 86 -2.35 11.77 -21.60
CA ASP A 86 -3.56 10.93 -21.62
C ASP A 86 -3.31 9.45 -22.04
N ARG A 87 -2.08 8.92 -21.92
CA ARG A 87 -1.71 7.56 -22.36
C ARG A 87 -0.80 6.88 -21.35
N ASP A 88 -0.69 5.56 -21.49
CA ASP A 88 0.28 4.74 -20.72
C ASP A 88 1.72 5.21 -20.96
N ASP A 89 2.26 5.96 -20.03
CA ASP A 89 3.54 6.66 -20.10
C ASP A 89 4.53 6.14 -19.06
N HIS A 90 5.82 6.30 -19.35
CA HIS A 90 6.90 5.93 -18.45
C HIS A 90 7.80 7.15 -18.19
N VAL A 91 7.88 7.59 -16.95
CA VAL A 91 8.71 8.71 -16.51
C VAL A 91 9.80 8.22 -15.55
N ASP A 92 11.05 8.32 -15.98
CA ASP A 92 12.21 8.16 -15.12
C ASP A 92 12.77 9.54 -14.75
N GLY A 93 12.65 9.90 -13.48
CA GLY A 93 13.27 11.08 -12.90
C GLY A 93 14.80 10.99 -12.87
N PRO A 94 15.47 12.11 -12.55
CA PRO A 94 16.93 12.13 -12.61
C PRO A 94 17.56 11.18 -11.57
N ALA A 95 18.67 10.54 -11.91
CA ALA A 95 19.24 9.44 -11.09
C ALA A 95 20.43 9.86 -10.20
N ALA A 96 20.89 11.11 -10.26
CA ALA A 96 22.19 11.53 -9.71
C ALA A 96 22.10 12.68 -8.71
N PHE A 97 22.78 12.58 -7.56
CA PHE A 97 22.88 13.64 -6.54
C PHE A 97 23.12 15.03 -7.16
N LEU A 98 22.15 15.93 -7.03
CA LEU A 98 22.26 17.33 -7.43
C LEU A 98 22.67 18.17 -6.22
N ARG A 99 23.41 19.25 -6.45
CA ARG A 99 24.01 20.09 -5.39
C ARG A 99 23.04 21.07 -4.72
N GLU A 100 21.79 21.14 -5.14
CA GLU A 100 20.74 22.01 -4.58
C GLU A 100 19.45 21.18 -4.39
N PRO A 101 18.54 21.54 -3.46
CA PRO A 101 17.29 20.80 -3.31
C PRO A 101 16.44 20.97 -4.57
N LEU A 102 16.51 19.97 -5.44
CA LEU A 102 15.66 19.85 -6.62
C LEU A 102 14.38 19.14 -6.20
N ARG A 103 13.24 19.81 -6.37
CA ARG A 103 11.93 19.15 -6.31
C ARG A 103 11.59 18.60 -7.69
N VAL A 104 11.04 17.39 -7.73
CA VAL A 104 10.53 16.80 -8.97
C VAL A 104 9.04 16.53 -8.79
N GLU A 105 8.27 17.04 -9.72
CA GLU A 105 6.84 16.80 -9.83
C GLU A 105 6.59 16.01 -11.11
N MET A 106 5.98 14.84 -10.97
CA MET A 106 5.60 13.96 -12.07
C MET A 106 4.10 13.79 -12.06
N ARG A 107 3.50 13.93 -13.24
CA ARG A 107 2.06 13.79 -13.46
C ARG A 107 1.88 12.83 -14.63
N GLY A 108 1.30 11.67 -14.36
CA GLY A 108 0.93 10.67 -15.34
C GLY A 108 -0.16 11.22 -16.27
N GLY A 109 -1.36 11.38 -15.73
CA GLY A 109 -2.53 11.87 -16.43
C GLY A 109 -3.53 10.73 -16.61
N GLU A 110 -4.11 10.54 -17.79
CA GLU A 110 -4.95 9.35 -18.04
C GLU A 110 -4.08 8.18 -18.54
N GLY A 111 -4.43 6.93 -18.21
CA GLY A 111 -3.72 5.74 -18.69
C GLY A 111 -2.96 5.04 -17.57
N ASP A 112 -2.35 3.90 -17.89
CA ASP A 112 -1.60 3.11 -16.91
C ASP A 112 -0.12 3.55 -16.93
N ASP A 113 0.27 4.43 -16.01
CA ASP A 113 1.55 5.12 -15.99
C ASP A 113 2.59 4.48 -15.07
N VAL A 114 3.87 4.70 -15.38
CA VAL A 114 4.99 4.32 -14.53
C VAL A 114 5.81 5.56 -14.19
N LEU A 115 5.71 6.02 -12.95
CA LEU A 115 6.44 7.19 -12.44
C LEU A 115 7.52 6.73 -11.46
N ARG A 116 8.78 7.08 -11.74
CA ARG A 116 9.91 6.71 -10.89
C ARG A 116 10.76 7.91 -10.56
N SER A 117 10.72 8.33 -9.30
CA SER A 117 11.63 9.37 -8.81
C SER A 117 12.97 8.78 -8.37
N GLY A 118 14.04 9.56 -8.57
CA GLY A 118 15.36 9.25 -8.03
C GLY A 118 15.51 9.71 -6.57
N ILE A 119 16.75 9.66 -6.07
CA ILE A 119 17.16 9.92 -4.67
C ILE A 119 17.10 11.40 -4.22
N TYR A 120 16.09 12.16 -4.66
CA TYR A 120 15.94 13.59 -4.36
C TYR A 120 14.91 13.89 -3.28
N ALA A 121 15.07 15.06 -2.66
CA ALA A 121 14.17 15.57 -1.63
C ALA A 121 12.87 16.13 -2.22
N ASP A 122 11.74 15.66 -1.66
CA ASP A 122 10.38 16.16 -1.83
C ASP A 122 9.83 15.97 -3.26
N ASN A 123 9.71 14.71 -3.68
CA ASN A 123 9.07 14.34 -4.93
C ASN A 123 7.54 14.32 -4.78
N LEU A 124 6.82 14.89 -5.74
CA LEU A 124 5.38 14.71 -5.90
C LEU A 124 5.15 13.85 -7.14
N GLN A 125 4.48 12.73 -6.98
CA GLN A 125 4.05 11.88 -8.09
C GLN A 125 2.53 11.77 -8.02
N GLU A 126 1.87 12.14 -9.11
CA GLU A 126 0.42 12.03 -9.31
C GLU A 126 0.22 11.09 -10.51
N GLY A 127 -0.36 9.92 -10.29
CA GLY A 127 -0.70 8.97 -11.35
C GLY A 127 -1.83 9.54 -12.22
N GLY A 128 -3.03 9.64 -11.65
CA GLY A 128 -4.21 10.16 -12.32
C GLY A 128 -5.23 9.03 -12.56
N PRO A 129 -6.09 9.11 -13.57
CA PRO A 129 -6.96 7.98 -13.91
C PRO A 129 -6.22 6.87 -14.66
N GLY A 130 -6.31 5.64 -14.19
CA GLY A 130 -5.66 4.46 -14.74
C GLY A 130 -4.95 3.67 -13.65
N ASN A 131 -4.38 2.52 -14.00
CA ASN A 131 -3.69 1.67 -13.03
C ASN A 131 -2.19 1.99 -13.05
N ASP A 132 -1.77 2.86 -12.15
CA ASP A 132 -0.44 3.45 -12.15
C ASP A 132 0.55 2.72 -11.24
N THR A 133 1.84 2.86 -11.53
CA THR A 133 2.93 2.40 -10.67
C THR A 133 3.84 3.57 -10.32
N LEU A 134 3.79 3.99 -9.06
CA LEU A 134 4.55 5.10 -8.51
C LEU A 134 5.64 4.58 -7.59
N ALA A 135 6.91 4.89 -7.89
CA ALA A 135 8.05 4.52 -7.06
C ALA A 135 8.79 5.77 -6.56
N ALA A 136 8.85 5.92 -5.24
CA ALA A 136 9.65 6.96 -4.59
C ALA A 136 11.13 6.55 -4.50
N GLY A 137 12.04 7.52 -4.65
CA GLY A 137 13.43 7.38 -4.23
C GLY A 137 13.65 7.75 -2.76
N ASP A 138 14.91 7.86 -2.36
CA ASP A 138 15.31 8.18 -0.98
C ASP A 138 15.06 9.67 -0.68
N SER A 139 14.21 10.00 0.30
CA SER A 139 13.94 11.32 0.95
C SER A 139 12.42 11.56 1.15
N GLY A 140 11.99 12.82 1.30
CA GLY A 140 10.58 13.22 1.33
C GLY A 140 9.83 12.89 0.04
N TYR A 141 8.64 12.31 0.11
CA TYR A 141 7.79 12.05 -1.07
C TYR A 141 6.29 12.19 -0.78
N VAL A 142 5.53 12.46 -1.83
CA VAL A 142 4.06 12.36 -1.88
C VAL A 142 3.72 11.55 -3.12
N LEU A 143 3.15 10.37 -2.92
CA LEU A 143 2.61 9.52 -3.97
C LEU A 143 1.09 9.60 -3.91
N ARG A 144 0.47 9.92 -5.05
CA ARG A 144 -0.98 9.90 -5.24
C ARG A 144 -1.26 9.02 -6.43
N GLY A 145 -1.91 7.88 -6.23
CA GLY A 145 -2.33 6.99 -7.29
C GLY A 145 -3.35 7.70 -8.18
N GLY A 146 -4.58 7.84 -7.71
CA GLY A 146 -5.63 8.56 -8.42
C GLY A 146 -6.88 7.71 -8.54
N ASP A 147 -7.45 7.57 -9.73
CA ASP A 147 -8.58 6.67 -9.98
C ASP A 147 -8.05 5.41 -10.70
N GLY A 148 -8.01 4.25 -10.09
CA GLY A 148 -7.59 2.98 -10.68
C GLY A 148 -6.99 2.06 -9.62
N ASP A 149 -6.59 0.86 -10.01
CA ASP A 149 -5.89 -0.05 -9.08
C ASP A 149 -4.37 0.25 -9.16
N ASP A 150 -3.87 1.06 -8.21
CA ASP A 150 -2.52 1.62 -8.24
C ASP A 150 -1.51 0.84 -7.40
N ARG A 151 -0.22 0.99 -7.74
CA ARG A 151 0.90 0.42 -6.99
C ARG A 151 1.86 1.50 -6.52
N LEU A 152 1.87 1.77 -5.21
CA LEU A 152 2.69 2.80 -4.58
C LEU A 152 3.82 2.17 -3.77
N LEU A 153 5.07 2.46 -4.17
CA LEU A 153 6.28 1.84 -3.61
C LEU A 153 7.24 2.89 -3.08
N THR A 154 7.81 2.66 -1.90
CA THR A 154 8.78 3.58 -1.31
C THR A 154 10.11 2.91 -0.99
N SER A 155 11.08 3.75 -0.63
CA SER A 155 12.44 3.33 -0.26
C SER A 155 12.69 3.52 1.24
N VAL A 156 13.77 2.93 1.72
CA VAL A 156 14.04 2.65 3.13
C VAL A 156 14.33 3.85 4.05
N ASP A 157 14.67 5.00 3.47
CA ASP A 157 15.17 6.15 4.25
C ASP A 157 14.25 7.40 4.14
N GLY A 158 13.03 7.22 3.61
CA GLY A 158 12.12 8.33 3.35
C GLY A 158 11.13 8.61 4.47
N VAL A 159 10.49 9.78 4.37
CA VAL A 159 9.26 10.12 5.09
C VAL A 159 8.27 10.62 4.06
N GLY A 160 7.01 10.21 4.10
CA GLY A 160 6.13 10.63 3.01
C GLY A 160 4.67 10.38 3.19
N THR A 161 3.95 10.53 2.10
CA THR A 161 2.52 10.24 2.00
C THR A 161 2.29 9.29 0.84
N LEU A 162 1.53 8.24 1.10
CA LEU A 162 0.97 7.34 0.10
C LEU A 162 -0.55 7.50 0.18
N ASP A 163 -1.15 7.83 -0.93
CA ASP A 163 -2.59 8.04 -1.08
C ASP A 163 -3.00 7.26 -2.34
N GLY A 164 -3.62 6.09 -2.15
CA GLY A 164 -4.04 5.22 -3.26
C GLY A 164 -5.06 5.93 -4.13
N GLY A 165 -6.17 6.34 -3.52
CA GLY A 165 -7.18 7.15 -4.18
C GLY A 165 -8.47 6.35 -4.34
N GLY A 166 -8.84 5.97 -5.55
CA GLY A 166 -10.02 5.15 -5.76
C GLY A 166 -9.71 3.95 -6.63
N GLY A 167 -10.03 2.76 -6.18
CA GLY A 167 -9.67 1.49 -6.80
C GLY A 167 -9.14 0.55 -5.71
N ASN A 168 -8.57 -0.59 -6.09
CA ASN A 168 -7.98 -1.53 -5.15
C ASN A 168 -6.47 -1.37 -5.20
N ASP A 169 -5.95 -0.59 -4.28
CA ASP A 169 -4.57 -0.13 -4.34
C ASP A 169 -3.62 -1.06 -3.59
N TYR A 170 -2.35 -1.04 -3.99
CA TYR A 170 -1.28 -1.77 -3.32
C TYR A 170 -0.20 -0.80 -2.85
N LEU A 171 -0.07 -0.68 -1.54
CA LEU A 171 0.85 0.22 -0.85
C LEU A 171 1.96 -0.59 -0.16
N GLU A 172 3.21 -0.35 -0.54
CA GLU A 172 4.41 -0.99 0.04
C GLU A 172 5.33 0.11 0.60
N PRO A 173 5.02 0.63 1.81
CA PRO A 173 5.93 1.53 2.51
C PRO A 173 7.17 0.76 2.98
N GLN A 174 8.31 1.43 2.97
CA GLN A 174 9.59 0.91 3.47
C GLN A 174 10.32 1.95 4.33
N GLY A 175 9.76 3.16 4.46
CA GLY A 175 10.45 4.31 5.00
C GLY A 175 10.50 4.32 6.53
N THR A 176 10.60 5.52 7.09
CA THR A 176 10.65 5.68 8.56
C THR A 176 9.34 6.22 9.12
N ARG A 177 8.60 7.01 8.36
CA ARG A 177 7.35 7.60 8.83
C ARG A 177 6.51 8.05 7.65
N GLU A 178 5.49 7.26 7.38
CA GLU A 178 4.56 7.49 6.29
C GLU A 178 3.17 7.86 6.80
N SER A 179 2.46 8.66 6.01
CA SER A 179 1.00 8.79 6.10
C SER A 179 0.42 7.95 4.98
N ILE A 180 -0.38 6.96 5.31
CA ILE A 180 -0.85 5.92 4.42
C ILE A 180 -2.37 5.98 4.38
N ASN A 181 -2.92 6.15 3.19
CA ASN A 181 -4.34 6.22 2.91
C ASN A 181 -4.65 5.31 1.73
N GLY A 182 -5.54 4.33 1.91
CA GLY A 182 -5.99 3.46 0.82
C GLY A 182 -6.91 4.25 -0.11
N GLY A 183 -7.98 4.78 0.49
CA GLY A 183 -8.97 5.60 -0.17
C GLY A 183 -10.28 4.84 -0.35
N THR A 184 -10.74 4.64 -1.58
CA THR A 184 -11.97 3.89 -1.84
C THR A 184 -11.68 2.60 -2.58
N GLY A 185 -12.05 1.47 -2.01
CA GLY A 185 -11.98 0.19 -2.69
C GLY A 185 -11.61 -0.89 -1.70
N LEU A 186 -10.79 -1.85 -2.12
CA LEU A 186 -10.17 -2.84 -1.24
C LEU A 186 -8.66 -2.65 -1.31
N ASP A 187 -8.10 -2.00 -0.31
CA ASP A 187 -6.73 -1.53 -0.36
C ASP A 187 -5.79 -2.45 0.44
N THR A 188 -4.61 -2.69 -0.12
CA THR A 188 -3.58 -3.57 0.45
C THR A 188 -2.41 -2.77 0.97
N LEU A 189 -2.13 -2.91 2.26
CA LEU A 189 -0.90 -2.47 2.89
C LEU A 189 0.04 -3.65 3.12
N SER A 190 1.25 -3.59 2.58
CA SER A 190 2.19 -4.70 2.61
C SER A 190 3.54 -4.32 3.20
N TYR A 191 3.86 -4.91 4.35
CA TYR A 191 5.16 -4.82 5.03
C TYR A 191 6.08 -6.02 4.74
N ARG A 192 5.74 -6.81 3.72
CA ARG A 192 6.45 -8.06 3.34
C ARG A 192 7.96 -7.93 3.10
N LEU A 193 8.45 -6.72 2.82
CA LEU A 193 9.86 -6.46 2.57
C LEU A 193 10.62 -5.95 3.80
N ASP A 194 9.94 -5.67 4.92
CA ASP A 194 10.54 -5.22 6.19
C ASP A 194 11.24 -6.34 6.96
N CYS A 195 11.72 -7.33 6.22
CA CYS A 195 12.73 -8.25 6.66
C CYS A 195 14.08 -7.54 6.62
N CYS A 196 14.55 -7.06 7.77
CA CYS A 196 15.95 -7.19 8.20
C CYS A 196 16.23 -6.20 9.33
N GLN A 197 16.75 -6.74 10.42
CA GLN A 197 17.23 -5.96 11.54
C GLN A 197 18.20 -4.83 11.09
N PRO A 198 18.07 -3.62 11.65
CA PRO A 198 17.46 -3.36 12.96
C PRO A 198 15.94 -3.17 12.98
N ALA A 199 15.21 -3.32 11.87
CA ALA A 199 13.74 -3.32 11.86
C ALA A 199 13.18 -4.45 12.75
N GLY A 200 12.50 -4.07 13.83
CA GLY A 200 11.72 -4.97 14.68
C GLY A 200 10.44 -5.43 13.97
N PRO A 201 9.58 -6.20 14.67
CA PRO A 201 8.33 -6.66 14.08
C PRO A 201 7.34 -5.53 13.82
N ALA A 202 6.51 -5.65 12.79
CA ALA A 202 5.46 -4.70 12.49
C ALA A 202 4.34 -4.77 13.55
N THR A 203 3.79 -3.62 13.93
CA THR A 203 2.64 -3.46 14.83
C THR A 203 1.62 -2.53 14.16
N VAL A 204 0.64 -3.10 13.48
CA VAL A 204 -0.37 -2.35 12.70
C VAL A 204 -1.71 -2.38 13.44
N SER A 205 -2.34 -1.21 13.66
CA SER A 205 -3.68 -1.09 14.20
C SER A 205 -4.54 -0.17 13.34
N LEU A 206 -5.53 -0.74 12.65
CA LEU A 206 -6.46 -0.02 11.77
C LEU A 206 -7.47 0.86 12.54
N ASP A 207 -7.49 0.80 13.87
CA ASP A 207 -8.24 1.73 14.74
C ASP A 207 -7.50 3.07 15.02
N GLY A 208 -6.41 3.32 14.29
CA GLY A 208 -5.85 4.67 14.11
C GLY A 208 -4.36 4.83 14.42
N VAL A 209 -3.58 3.75 14.56
CA VAL A 209 -2.10 3.81 14.68
C VAL A 209 -1.47 2.56 14.07
N ALA A 210 -0.60 2.72 13.08
CA ALA A 210 0.31 1.66 12.66
C ALA A 210 1.75 2.02 13.04
N ASN A 211 2.56 1.02 13.24
CA ASN A 211 3.99 1.10 13.38
C ASN A 211 4.52 -0.06 12.56
N ASP A 212 5.27 0.21 11.51
CA ASP A 212 5.83 -0.79 10.60
C ASP A 212 6.96 -1.64 11.23
N GLY A 213 7.26 -1.43 12.52
CA GLY A 213 8.36 -2.12 13.20
C GLY A 213 9.73 -1.57 12.84
N HIS A 214 9.84 -0.59 11.93
CA HIS A 214 11.12 -0.03 11.55
C HIS A 214 11.66 0.83 12.71
N ASN A 215 12.74 0.35 13.35
CA ASN A 215 13.41 1.05 14.45
C ASN A 215 14.19 2.26 13.93
N GLY A 216 13.48 3.31 13.53
CA GLY A 216 14.01 4.64 13.72
C GLY A 216 14.02 5.02 15.22
N PRO A 217 14.66 6.14 15.59
CA PRO A 217 14.73 6.61 16.98
C PRO A 217 13.33 6.90 17.57
N ALA A 218 12.72 5.92 18.25
CA ALA A 218 11.57 6.06 19.16
C ALA A 218 10.59 7.19 18.80
N GLY A 219 9.67 6.93 17.85
CA GLY A 219 8.71 7.92 17.35
C GLY A 219 8.35 7.78 15.87
N ASP A 220 8.94 6.79 15.21
CA ASP A 220 8.73 6.40 13.82
C ASP A 220 7.53 5.44 13.79
N SER A 221 6.35 6.01 13.62
CA SER A 221 5.10 5.26 13.52
C SER A 221 4.34 5.83 12.36
N ASP A 222 3.95 4.94 11.46
CA ASP A 222 3.10 5.29 10.33
C ASP A 222 1.73 5.74 10.81
N ASN A 223 1.16 6.67 10.07
CA ASN A 223 -0.24 7.01 10.22
C ASN A 223 -1.02 6.29 9.13
N VAL A 224 -1.50 5.09 9.44
CA VAL A 224 -2.35 4.29 8.56
C VAL A 224 -3.81 4.63 8.83
N SER A 225 -4.52 4.97 7.77
CA SER A 225 -5.96 5.23 7.77
C SER A 225 -6.75 3.93 7.92
N SER A 226 -8.00 4.03 8.40
CA SER A 226 -8.90 2.90 8.61
C SER A 226 -9.58 2.43 7.32
N ASP A 227 -9.16 2.92 6.16
CA ASP A 227 -9.63 2.54 4.81
C ASP A 227 -8.65 1.58 4.13
N ILE A 228 -7.88 0.84 4.94
CA ILE A 228 -7.09 -0.30 4.50
C ILE A 228 -7.80 -1.56 4.97
N GLU A 229 -8.13 -2.46 4.06
CA GLU A 229 -8.83 -3.71 4.39
C GLU A 229 -7.87 -4.91 4.42
N VAL A 230 -6.81 -4.89 3.61
CA VAL A 230 -5.87 -6.00 3.48
C VAL A 230 -4.53 -5.61 4.07
N ILE A 231 -4.00 -6.41 5.00
CA ILE A 231 -2.65 -6.24 5.53
C ILE A 231 -1.84 -7.51 5.30
N THR A 232 -0.65 -7.35 4.72
CA THR A 232 0.38 -8.38 4.69
C THR A 232 1.51 -7.99 5.65
N GLY A 233 1.75 -8.83 6.65
CA GLY A 233 2.85 -8.74 7.59
C GLY A 233 4.23 -8.86 6.94
N SER A 234 5.24 -8.57 7.75
CA SER A 234 6.64 -8.82 7.49
C SER A 234 7.00 -10.29 7.80
N PRO A 235 8.20 -10.77 7.42
CA PRO A 235 8.70 -12.08 7.86
C PRO A 235 9.11 -12.17 9.34
N LEU A 236 8.60 -11.31 10.21
CA LEU A 236 8.91 -11.22 11.64
C LEU A 236 7.62 -11.38 12.46
N GLY A 237 7.72 -11.53 13.78
CA GLY A 237 6.55 -11.75 14.64
C GLY A 237 5.70 -10.49 14.84
N ASP A 238 4.70 -10.30 13.98
CA ASP A 238 3.93 -9.07 13.85
C ASP A 238 2.72 -9.00 14.79
N SER A 239 2.16 -7.81 14.95
CA SER A 239 0.88 -7.58 15.63
C SER A 239 -0.05 -6.79 14.74
N LEU A 240 -1.07 -7.44 14.19
CA LEU A 240 -2.04 -6.85 13.27
C LEU A 240 -3.42 -6.80 13.93
N ARG A 241 -4.04 -5.62 13.96
CA ARG A 241 -5.36 -5.39 14.53
C ARG A 241 -6.25 -4.65 13.54
N GLY A 242 -7.41 -5.24 13.24
CA GLY A 242 -8.42 -4.69 12.36
C GLY A 242 -9.37 -3.74 13.06
N ASP A 243 -10.37 -3.31 12.32
CA ASP A 243 -11.30 -2.26 12.71
C ASP A 243 -12.73 -2.80 12.90
N ALA A 244 -13.75 -2.12 12.37
CA ALA A 244 -15.12 -2.61 12.39
C ALA A 244 -15.61 -3.05 10.99
N GLY A 245 -14.72 -2.98 9.98
CA GLY A 245 -14.94 -3.46 8.63
C GLY A 245 -14.54 -4.93 8.48
N ALA A 246 -14.67 -5.47 7.26
CA ALA A 246 -14.15 -6.79 6.97
C ALA A 246 -12.65 -6.68 6.63
N ASN A 247 -11.79 -7.30 7.43
CA ASN A 247 -10.36 -7.22 7.28
C ASN A 247 -9.75 -8.55 6.77
N PHE A 248 -8.67 -8.47 6.00
CA PHE A 248 -7.96 -9.62 5.41
C PHE A 248 -6.49 -9.56 5.79
N PHE A 249 -6.09 -10.36 6.77
CA PHE A 249 -4.73 -10.34 7.31
C PHE A 249 -3.95 -11.59 6.94
N HIS A 250 -2.72 -11.35 6.50
CA HIS A 250 -1.70 -12.37 6.27
C HIS A 250 -0.53 -12.10 7.22
N GLY A 251 -0.27 -13.01 8.17
CA GLY A 251 0.84 -12.94 9.12
C GLY A 251 2.22 -13.11 8.44
N ALA A 252 2.28 -13.99 7.44
CA ALA A 252 3.49 -14.40 6.71
C ALA A 252 4.38 -15.38 7.51
N ASP A 253 5.70 -15.21 7.47
CA ASP A 253 6.58 -15.97 8.34
C ASP A 253 6.70 -15.19 9.66
N GLY A 254 6.68 -15.83 10.82
CA GLY A 254 6.65 -15.04 12.03
C GLY A 254 6.25 -15.80 13.26
N ALA A 255 5.70 -15.08 14.21
CA ALA A 255 5.03 -15.59 15.40
C ALA A 255 4.06 -14.46 15.73
N ASP A 256 2.95 -14.47 15.01
CA ASP A 256 2.16 -13.29 14.76
C ASP A 256 0.99 -13.21 15.72
N THR A 257 0.46 -12.00 15.91
CA THR A 257 -0.77 -11.76 16.67
C THR A 257 -1.75 -11.04 15.77
N LEU A 258 -2.76 -11.76 15.30
CA LEU A 258 -3.80 -11.27 14.40
C LEU A 258 -5.11 -11.12 15.16
N ALA A 259 -5.71 -9.93 15.14
CA ALA A 259 -7.03 -9.66 15.71
C ALA A 259 -7.91 -8.97 14.67
N GLY A 260 -8.98 -9.62 14.21
CA GLY A 260 -9.89 -9.08 13.18
C GLY A 260 -10.66 -7.88 13.69
N GLY A 261 -11.33 -8.00 14.84
CA GLY A 261 -12.01 -6.87 15.48
C GLY A 261 -13.52 -7.04 15.44
N ALA A 262 -14.23 -6.29 14.60
CA ALA A 262 -15.63 -6.57 14.30
C ALA A 262 -15.80 -6.53 12.79
N GLY A 263 -16.75 -7.28 12.25
CA GLY A 263 -16.82 -7.52 10.81
C GLY A 263 -16.65 -9.01 10.52
N ASP A 264 -16.86 -9.41 9.28
CA ASP A 264 -16.57 -10.80 8.87
C ASP A 264 -15.11 -10.84 8.37
N ASP A 265 -14.19 -11.30 9.22
CA ASP A 265 -12.75 -11.17 9.01
C ASP A 265 -12.11 -12.44 8.41
N TYR A 266 -10.97 -12.28 7.76
CA TYR A 266 -10.13 -13.36 7.23
C TYR A 266 -8.71 -13.25 7.78
N LEU A 267 -8.34 -14.17 8.67
CA LEU A 267 -7.06 -14.16 9.37
C LEU A 267 -6.24 -15.41 9.03
N TYR A 268 -5.08 -15.21 8.38
CA TYR A 268 -4.14 -16.27 8.02
C TYR A 268 -2.83 -16.08 8.78
N GLY A 269 -2.51 -16.96 9.73
CA GLY A 269 -1.23 -16.95 10.46
C GLY A 269 -0.04 -17.30 9.56
N GLU A 270 -0.25 -18.28 8.67
CA GLU A 270 0.73 -18.78 7.70
C GLU A 270 1.86 -19.62 8.31
N ALA A 271 3.02 -19.08 8.66
CA ALA A 271 4.13 -19.89 9.17
C ALA A 271 4.74 -19.26 10.41
N GLY A 272 4.64 -19.94 11.55
CA GLY A 272 4.95 -19.30 12.82
C GLY A 272 4.18 -19.96 13.95
N ASP A 273 4.53 -19.62 15.19
CA ASP A 273 3.65 -19.97 16.31
C ASP A 273 2.71 -18.77 16.52
N ASP A 274 1.51 -18.83 15.95
CA ASP A 274 0.64 -17.65 15.78
C ASP A 274 -0.51 -17.57 16.79
N GLN A 275 -1.00 -16.36 17.02
CA GLN A 275 -2.17 -16.06 17.84
C GLN A 275 -3.24 -15.36 17.02
N LEU A 276 -4.37 -16.02 16.78
CA LEU A 276 -5.47 -15.48 15.99
C LEU A 276 -6.71 -15.29 16.87
N THR A 277 -7.31 -14.10 16.80
CA THR A 277 -8.60 -13.80 17.42
C THR A 277 -9.52 -13.22 16.35
N GLY A 278 -10.66 -13.86 16.09
CA GLY A 278 -11.63 -13.43 15.08
C GLY A 278 -12.16 -12.05 15.40
N GLY A 279 -13.11 -11.96 16.31
CA GLY A 279 -13.70 -10.66 16.58
C GLY A 279 -15.15 -10.77 16.96
N ALA A 280 -15.98 -9.91 16.41
CA ALA A 280 -17.43 -10.08 16.36
C ALA A 280 -17.83 -10.17 14.90
N GLY A 281 -18.41 -11.29 14.47
CA GLY A 281 -18.80 -11.50 13.08
C GLY A 281 -18.67 -12.96 12.69
N ASN A 282 -18.79 -13.28 11.40
CA ASN A 282 -18.54 -14.64 10.91
C ASN A 282 -17.14 -14.69 10.31
N ASP A 283 -16.18 -15.09 11.13
CA ASP A 283 -14.76 -14.99 10.81
C ASP A 283 -14.22 -16.29 10.19
N GLN A 284 -13.10 -16.14 9.47
CA GLN A 284 -12.29 -17.25 8.97
C GLN A 284 -10.89 -17.15 9.56
N LEU A 285 -10.52 -18.12 10.38
CA LEU A 285 -9.20 -18.21 11.00
C LEU A 285 -8.47 -19.44 10.45
N ASP A 286 -7.26 -19.27 9.93
CA ASP A 286 -6.35 -20.34 9.52
C ASP A 286 -5.00 -20.14 10.20
N GLY A 287 -4.65 -21.02 11.13
CA GLY A 287 -3.39 -20.97 11.88
C GLY A 287 -2.16 -21.17 10.98
N GLY A 288 -2.27 -22.05 9.98
CA GLY A 288 -1.14 -22.34 9.10
C GLY A 288 -0.20 -23.38 9.70
N ARG A 289 1.10 -23.13 9.71
CA ARG A 289 2.13 -24.07 10.21
C ARG A 289 2.77 -23.52 11.47
N GLY A 290 2.86 -24.35 12.50
CA GLY A 290 3.54 -24.04 13.76
C GLY A 290 2.61 -24.37 14.91
N ASP A 291 2.96 -24.00 16.14
CA ASP A 291 2.12 -24.32 17.29
C ASP A 291 1.16 -23.14 17.58
N ASP A 292 -0.06 -23.20 17.03
CA ASP A 292 -0.95 -22.03 16.98
C ASP A 292 -1.97 -21.93 18.13
N ALA A 293 -2.43 -20.72 18.41
CA ALA A 293 -3.48 -20.40 19.38
C ALA A 293 -4.60 -19.58 18.74
N LEU A 294 -5.78 -20.18 18.58
CA LEU A 294 -6.95 -19.59 17.92
C LEU A 294 -8.10 -19.36 18.91
N ASP A 295 -8.66 -18.16 18.95
CA ASP A 295 -9.83 -17.80 19.77
C ASP A 295 -10.94 -17.22 18.88
N SER A 296 -12.04 -17.97 18.75
CA SER A 296 -13.23 -17.64 17.94
C SER A 296 -14.47 -17.51 18.83
N ARG A 297 -14.29 -17.08 20.09
CA ARG A 297 -15.41 -16.95 21.03
C ARG A 297 -16.01 -15.56 21.01
N ASP A 298 -17.08 -15.41 20.28
CA ASP A 298 -17.84 -14.17 20.19
C ASP A 298 -19.36 -14.38 20.18
N GLY A 299 -19.80 -15.62 20.00
CA GLY A 299 -21.19 -16.04 19.91
C GLY A 299 -21.76 -16.09 18.50
N ASP A 300 -20.98 -15.73 17.48
CA ASP A 300 -21.33 -15.83 16.07
C ASP A 300 -20.67 -17.09 15.43
N PRO A 301 -21.12 -17.54 14.25
CA PRO A 301 -20.55 -18.72 13.60
C PRO A 301 -19.24 -18.47 12.85
N ASP A 302 -18.15 -19.07 13.33
CA ASP A 302 -16.84 -18.97 12.69
C ASP A 302 -16.39 -20.23 11.94
N SER A 303 -15.41 -20.06 11.04
CA SER A 303 -14.69 -21.14 10.37
C SER A 303 -13.23 -21.14 10.82
N VAL A 304 -12.79 -22.20 11.49
CA VAL A 304 -11.44 -22.29 12.07
C VAL A 304 -10.68 -23.48 11.50
N VAL A 305 -9.46 -23.25 11.02
CA VAL A 305 -8.53 -24.28 10.54
C VAL A 305 -7.24 -24.16 11.33
N CYS A 306 -6.83 -25.21 12.05
CA CYS A 306 -5.59 -25.15 12.85
C CYS A 306 -4.33 -25.33 11.99
N GLY A 307 -4.35 -26.24 11.00
CA GLY A 307 -3.18 -26.54 10.18
C GLY A 307 -2.28 -27.64 10.80
N PRO A 308 -0.99 -27.76 10.41
CA PRO A 308 -0.04 -28.67 11.03
C PRO A 308 0.74 -28.03 12.19
N GLY A 309 0.77 -28.69 13.34
CA GLY A 309 1.33 -28.07 14.54
C GLY A 309 1.02 -28.82 15.82
N LEU A 310 1.26 -28.20 16.97
CA LEU A 310 0.57 -28.49 18.21
C LEU A 310 -0.37 -27.33 18.57
N ASP A 311 -1.58 -27.41 18.06
CA ASP A 311 -2.49 -26.27 18.03
C ASP A 311 -3.47 -26.29 19.21
N SER A 312 -3.88 -25.10 19.61
CA SER A 312 -4.95 -24.88 20.57
C SER A 312 -6.01 -23.96 20.02
N VAL A 313 -7.26 -24.37 20.18
CA VAL A 313 -8.43 -23.60 19.72
C VAL A 313 -9.44 -23.50 20.84
N VAL A 314 -9.91 -22.28 21.08
CA VAL A 314 -11.07 -22.00 21.91
C VAL A 314 -12.17 -21.45 21.02
N ALA A 315 -13.28 -22.21 20.92
CA ALA A 315 -14.33 -21.95 19.94
C ALA A 315 -15.72 -22.07 20.57
N ASP A 316 -16.70 -21.41 19.98
CA ASP A 316 -18.10 -21.59 20.34
C ASP A 316 -18.70 -22.86 19.71
N PRO A 317 -19.84 -23.35 20.25
CA PRO A 317 -20.52 -24.51 19.68
C PRO A 317 -21.07 -24.31 18.27
N SER A 318 -21.21 -23.05 17.82
CA SER A 318 -21.62 -22.67 16.47
C SER A 318 -20.54 -22.92 15.41
N ASP A 319 -19.28 -23.02 15.83
CA ASP A 319 -18.15 -22.86 14.92
C ASP A 319 -17.79 -24.15 14.18
N ALA A 320 -17.39 -23.96 12.93
CA ALA A 320 -16.84 -24.99 12.07
C ALA A 320 -15.32 -25.09 12.26
N VAL A 321 -14.89 -25.88 13.24
CA VAL A 321 -13.46 -26.15 13.47
C VAL A 321 -12.99 -27.40 12.70
N ALA A 322 -11.94 -27.24 11.89
CA ALA A 322 -11.28 -28.25 11.08
C ALA A 322 -9.74 -28.22 11.24
N GLY A 323 -9.01 -29.14 10.60
CA GLY A 323 -7.55 -29.25 10.72
C GLY A 323 -7.08 -30.16 11.87
N ASP A 324 -5.77 -30.16 12.14
CA ASP A 324 -5.14 -30.96 13.20
C ASP A 324 -5.11 -30.17 14.52
N CYS A 325 -6.26 -30.00 15.16
CA CYS A 325 -6.34 -29.23 16.41
C CYS A 325 -6.14 -30.15 17.64
N GLU A 326 -4.97 -30.14 18.27
CA GLU A 326 -4.65 -31.02 19.42
C GLU A 326 -5.41 -30.66 20.69
N ARG A 327 -5.59 -29.36 20.96
CA ARG A 327 -6.28 -28.87 22.17
C ARG A 327 -7.49 -28.02 21.81
N ARG A 328 -8.65 -28.67 21.74
CA ARG A 328 -9.94 -28.02 21.49
C ARG A 328 -10.74 -27.82 22.77
N GLU A 329 -10.94 -26.56 23.16
CA GLU A 329 -11.89 -26.16 24.21
C GLU A 329 -13.12 -25.54 23.54
N ILE A 330 -14.27 -26.22 23.62
CA ILE A 330 -15.54 -25.66 23.17
C ILE A 330 -16.18 -24.96 24.36
N ALA A 331 -16.35 -23.65 24.28
CA ALA A 331 -17.00 -22.89 25.35
C ALA A 331 -18.41 -23.46 25.60
N PRO A 332 -18.83 -23.65 26.87
CA PRO A 332 -20.19 -24.07 27.14
C PRO A 332 -21.13 -23.00 26.58
N SER A 333 -22.12 -23.41 25.78
CA SER A 333 -23.13 -22.51 25.23
C SER A 333 -23.58 -21.52 26.31
N PRO A 334 -23.74 -20.21 26.00
CA PRO A 334 -24.14 -19.24 27.01
C PRO A 334 -25.42 -19.75 27.63
N MET A 335 -25.32 -20.23 28.88
CA MET A 335 -26.46 -20.77 29.58
C MET A 335 -27.48 -19.65 29.65
N THR A 336 -28.59 -19.80 28.92
CA THR A 336 -29.74 -18.96 29.19
C THR A 336 -30.01 -19.07 30.68
N GLN A 337 -30.19 -17.94 31.37
CA GLN A 337 -30.40 -17.89 32.83
C GLN A 337 -31.60 -18.75 33.31
N ALA A 338 -32.36 -19.37 32.40
CA ALA A 338 -33.43 -20.30 32.66
C ALA A 338 -32.97 -21.69 33.16
N GLU A 339 -31.78 -22.17 32.81
CA GLU A 339 -31.36 -23.55 33.14
C GLU A 339 -30.58 -23.67 34.46
N ALA A 340 -30.05 -22.55 34.98
CA ALA A 340 -29.35 -22.52 36.27
C ALA A 340 -30.29 -22.80 37.49
N SER A 341 -31.61 -22.80 37.29
CA SER A 341 -32.60 -22.99 38.36
C SER A 341 -33.14 -24.42 38.55
N ILE A 342 -32.76 -25.40 37.72
CA ILE A 342 -33.36 -26.76 37.78
C ILE A 342 -32.29 -27.84 37.98
N SER A 343 -31.53 -27.77 39.07
CA SER A 343 -30.95 -29.00 39.67
C SER A 343 -30.50 -28.77 41.11
N ARG A 344 -31.45 -28.80 42.05
CA ARG A 344 -31.17 -29.34 43.39
C ARG A 344 -32.16 -30.47 43.65
N PRO A 345 -31.76 -31.74 43.49
CA PRO A 345 -32.55 -32.84 44.05
C PRO A 345 -32.46 -32.72 45.58
N THR A 346 -33.61 -32.58 46.22
CA THR A 346 -33.76 -32.69 47.68
C THR A 346 -33.34 -34.09 48.12
N ALA A 347 -32.10 -34.22 48.58
CA ALA A 347 -31.65 -35.40 49.31
C ALA A 347 -32.27 -35.38 50.71
N ALA A 348 -33.45 -35.97 50.86
CA ALA A 348 -33.98 -36.39 52.16
C ALA A 348 -33.60 -37.86 52.38
N GLY A 349 -32.37 -38.09 52.85
CA GLY A 349 -31.96 -39.34 53.46
C GLY A 349 -32.22 -39.32 54.97
N GLY A 350 -32.78 -40.41 55.50
CA GLY A 350 -32.71 -40.73 56.95
C GLY A 350 -31.23 -40.85 57.40
N VAL A 351 -30.89 -41.01 58.68
CA VAL A 351 -31.44 -41.90 59.71
C VAL A 351 -30.90 -41.50 61.10
N ALA A 352 -31.68 -41.80 62.15
CA ALA A 352 -31.32 -42.29 63.50
C ALA A 352 -30.69 -41.38 64.58
N GLY A 353 -31.28 -41.46 65.79
CA GLY A 353 -30.52 -41.55 67.04
C GLY A 353 -31.12 -40.87 68.28
N ALA A 354 -31.82 -41.68 69.12
CA ALA A 354 -31.98 -41.65 70.58
C ALA A 354 -33.43 -41.93 71.03
#